data_AF-A0A961EMN6-F1
#
_entry.id   AF-A0A961EMN6-F1
#
_cell.length_a   1.000
_cell.length_b   1.000
_cell.length_c   1.000
_cell.angle_alpha   90.00
_cell.angle_beta   90.00
_cell.angle_gamma   90.00
#
_symmetry.space_group_name_H-M   'P 1'
#
loop_
_entity.id
_entity.type
_entity.pdbx_description
1 polymer ?
#
loop_
_entity_poly.entity_id
_entity_poly.type
_entity_poly.pdbx_seq_one_letter_code
_entity_poly.pdbx_strand_id
1 'polypeptide(L)' 'MEFDVTIEIPKGARNKYEVDHESGRIRLDRLLFTSMAYPADYGYVEDSLGEDGDPL' A
#
# COMPACT_ATOMS: atom_id res chain seq x y z
N MET A 1 -4.28 19.84 -7.49
CA MET A 1 -3.38 19.57 -6.35
C MET A 1 -2.65 18.28 -6.69
N GLU A 2 -1.36 18.21 -6.42
CA GLU A 2 -0.47 17.09 -6.75
C GLU A 2 0.26 16.68 -5.48
N PHE A 3 0.53 15.39 -5.33
CA PHE A 3 1.19 14.80 -4.17
C PHE A 3 1.90 13.51 -4.59
N ASP A 4 2.92 13.13 -3.84
CA ASP A 4 3.68 11.90 -4.06
C ASP A 4 2.94 10.71 -3.46
N VAL A 5 2.95 9.59 -4.19
CA VAL A 5 2.33 8.33 -3.76
C VAL A 5 3.38 7.24 -3.82
N THR A 6 3.59 6.56 -2.69
CA THR A 6 4.44 5.38 -2.64
C THR A 6 3.62 4.15 -2.99
N ILE A 7 3.98 3.47 -4.08
CA ILE A 7 3.30 2.26 -4.53
C ILE A 7 3.81 1.06 -3.74
N GLU A 8 2.92 0.44 -2.97
CA GLU A 8 3.20 -0.79 -2.22
C GLU A 8 2.90 -2.03 -3.04
N ILE A 9 1.81 -2.02 -3.81
CA ILE A 9 1.28 -3.18 -4.51
C ILE A 9 1.05 -2.82 -5.98
N PRO A 10 1.87 -3.36 -6.90
CA PRO A 10 1.66 -3.19 -8.33
C PRO A 10 0.35 -3.84 -8.80
N LYS A 11 -0.28 -3.25 -9.80
CA LYS A 11 -1.47 -3.79 -10.47
C LYS A 11 -1.26 -5.25 -10.90
N GLY A 12 -2.25 -6.08 -10.61
CA GLY A 12 -2.24 -7.50 -10.95
C GLY A 12 -1.56 -8.38 -9.89
N ALA A 13 -0.94 -7.79 -8.86
CA ALA A 13 -0.36 -8.56 -7.77
C ALA A 13 -1.43 -9.16 -6.85
N ARG A 14 -1.11 -10.35 -6.31
CA ARG A 14 -1.89 -11.05 -5.29
C ARG A 14 -1.23 -11.04 -3.91
N ASN A 15 0.05 -10.66 -3.86
CA ASN A 15 0.73 -10.43 -2.61
C ASN A 15 0.35 -9.03 -2.13
N LYS A 16 -0.26 -8.95 -0.96
CA LYS A 16 -0.46 -7.68 -0.27
C LYS A 16 0.84 -7.33 0.43
N TYR A 17 1.63 -6.47 -0.19
CA TYR A 17 2.73 -5.80 0.46
C TYR A 17 2.21 -4.59 1.25
N GLU A 18 2.97 -4.19 2.25
CA GLU A 18 2.77 -2.97 3.03
C GLU A 18 4.12 -2.39 3.40
N VAL A 19 4.19 -1.08 3.58
CA VAL A 19 5.33 -0.38 4.15
C VAL A 19 5.15 -0.32 5.66
N ASP A 20 6.17 -0.75 6.38
CA ASP A 20 6.27 -0.48 7.81
C ASP A 20 6.65 0.99 8.02
N HIS A 21 5.69 1.86 8.35
CA HIS A 21 5.89 3.31 8.40
C HIS A 21 6.92 3.77 9.45
N GLU A 22 7.27 2.93 10.44
CA GLU A 22 8.36 3.22 11.37
C GLU A 22 9.75 3.02 10.73
N SER A 23 9.93 1.99 9.89
CA SER A 23 11.23 1.63 9.31
C SER A 23 11.40 1.91 7.82
N GLY A 24 10.31 2.24 7.11
CA GLY A 24 10.27 2.48 5.67
C GLY A 24 10.50 1.22 4.82
N ARG A 25 10.43 0.02 5.41
CA ARG A 25 10.70 -1.24 4.69
C ARG A 25 9.41 -1.86 4.16
N ILE A 26 9.51 -2.45 2.97
CA ILE A 26 8.44 -3.26 2.41
C ILE A 26 8.38 -4.61 3.13
N ARG A 27 7.17 -4.97 3.57
CA ARG A 27 6.84 -6.23 4.22
C ARG A 27 5.72 -6.92 3.44
N LEU A 28 5.79 -8.25 3.36
CA LEU A 28 4.64 -9.04 2.92
C LEU A 28 3.69 -9.20 4.12
N ASP A 29 2.51 -8.58 4.04
CA ASP A 29 1.41 -8.79 4.99
C ASP A 29 0.85 -10.21 4.78
N ARG A 30 0.35 -10.47 3.58
CA ARG A 30 -0.24 -11.77 3.22
C ARG A 30 -0.35 -12.00 1.71
N LEU A 31 -0.57 -13.25 1.34
CA LEU A 31 -1.18 -13.60 0.06
C LEU A 31 -2.70 -13.42 0.16
N LEU A 32 -3.34 -12.81 -0.85
CA LEU A 32 -4.79 -12.71 -0.90
C LEU A 32 -5.44 -14.11 -0.93
N PHE A 33 -6.40 -14.35 -0.04
CA PHE A 33 -7.12 -15.62 0.08
C PHE A 33 -8.06 -15.90 -1.10
N THR A 34 -8.46 -14.86 -1.84
CA THR A 34 -9.31 -14.95 -3.01
C THR A 34 -8.49 -15.06 -4.30
N SER A 35 -9.11 -15.55 -5.37
CA SER A 35 -8.56 -15.49 -6.74
C SER A 35 -8.70 -14.10 -7.36
N MET A 36 -8.46 -13.06 -6.56
CA MET A 36 -8.46 -11.66 -6.97
C MET A 36 -7.02 -11.13 -7.00
N ALA A 37 -6.82 -10.04 -7.72
CA ALA A 37 -5.59 -9.27 -7.78
C ALA A 37 -5.92 -7.78 -7.69
N TYR A 38 -4.98 -6.97 -7.24
CA TYR A 38 -5.19 -5.52 -7.16
C TYR A 38 -5.47 -4.93 -8.56
N PRO A 39 -6.57 -4.18 -8.75
CA PRO A 39 -7.01 -3.73 -10.08
C PRO A 39 -6.19 -2.56 -10.63
N ALA A 40 -5.45 -1.87 -9.77
CA ALA A 40 -4.57 -0.75 -10.05
C ALA A 40 -3.36 -0.79 -9.12
N ASP A 41 -2.35 0.04 -9.39
CA ASP A 41 -1.27 0.27 -8.45
C ASP A 41 -1.85 0.89 -7.17
N TYR A 42 -1.47 0.33 -6.03
CA TYR A 42 -2.01 0.68 -4.72
C TYR A 42 -0.88 1.03 -3.76
N GLY A 43 -1.15 1.98 -2.87
CA GLY A 43 -0.24 2.43 -1.84
C GLY A 43 -0.84 3.61 -1.09
N TYR A 44 0.01 4.50 -0.59
CA TYR A 44 -0.39 5.64 0.26
C TYR A 44 0.25 6.96 -0.19
N VAL A 45 -0.34 8.07 0.23
CA VAL A 45 0.14 9.44 0.02
C VAL A 45 1.20 9.78 1.06
N GLU A 46 2.37 10.22 0.59
CA GLU A 46 3.46 10.64 1.48
C GLU A 46 3.07 11.85 2.35
N ASP A 47 3.65 11.93 3.55
CA ASP A 47 3.42 13.02 4.51
C ASP A 47 1.93 13.28 4.85
N SER A 48 1.13 12.21 4.93
CA SER A 48 -0.29 12.27 5.25
C SER A 48 -0.65 11.51 6.53
N LEU A 49 -1.78 11.89 7.16
CA LEU A 49 -2.36 11.20 8.32
C LEU A 49 -3.88 11.18 8.15
N GLY A 50 -4.44 10.00 7.94
CA GLY A 50 -5.87 9.74 7.86
C GLY A 50 -6.57 9.80 9.21
N GLU A 51 -7.89 9.76 9.20
CA GLU A 51 -8.72 9.80 10.42
C GLU A 51 -8.63 8.51 11.25
N ASP A 52 -8.18 7.41 10.64
CA ASP A 52 -7.91 6.12 11.29
C ASP A 52 -6.49 6.02 11.89
N GLY A 53 -5.64 7.02 11.64
CA GLY A 53 -4.28 7.09 12.16
C GLY A 53 -3.20 6.54 11.22
N ASP A 54 -3.58 6.06 10.04
CA ASP A 54 -2.66 5.57 9.00
C ASP A 54 -2.52 6.59 7.85
N PRO A 55 -1.46 6.54 7.02
CA PRO A 55 -1.36 7.36 5.82
C PRO A 55 -2.53 7.13 4.85
N LEU A 56 -2.93 8.18 4.13
CA LEU A 56 -4.07 8.19 3.21
C LEU A 56 -3.84 7.34 1.96
#